data_AF-A0A5C7JQ23-F1
#
_entry.id   AF-A0A5C7JQ23-F1
#
_cell.length_a   1.000
_cell.length_b   1.000
_cell.length_c   1.000
_cell.angle_alpha   90.00
_cell.angle_beta   90.00
_cell.angle_gamma   90.00
#
_symmetry.space_group_name_H-M   'P 1'
#
loop_
_entity.id
_entity.type
_entity.pdbx_description
1 polymer ?
#
loop_
_entity_poly.entity_id
_entity_poly.type
_entity_poly.pdbx_seq_one_letter_code
_entity_poly.pdbx_strand_id
1 'polypeptide(L)'
;MSGKYKAVSTVDENGNKFKSKLEAYCHKKLEENDIDFGYETVSFILLEDFQHEFESWEIKTLKKEKVYSALAKKVSKIKYIPDFIGKDWLIETKGKRTPEFNIKWKLFKYYLHNNGLFYNLFLPTSQKQVDLSIKTILNN
;
A
#
# COMPACT_ATOMS: atom_id res chain seq x y z
N MET A 1 12.96 11.65 -21.32
CA MET A 1 12.92 10.20 -21.06
C MET A 1 12.81 9.99 -19.54
N SER A 2 11.61 9.74 -19.01
CA SER A 2 11.47 9.40 -17.58
C SER A 2 11.93 7.95 -17.40
N GLY A 3 13.19 7.77 -16.97
CA GLY A 3 13.68 6.46 -16.57
C GLY A 3 12.71 5.87 -15.54
N LYS A 4 12.20 4.67 -15.81
CA LYS A 4 11.42 3.91 -14.83
C LYS A 4 12.37 3.52 -13.71
N TYR A 5 12.47 4.36 -12.68
CA TYR A 5 13.12 4.01 -11.42
C TYR A 5 12.36 2.82 -10.84
N LYS A 6 12.90 1.61 -11.01
CA LYS A 6 12.41 0.43 -10.30
C LYS A 6 12.94 0.52 -8.87
N ALA A 7 12.04 0.45 -7.90
CA ALA A 7 12.44 0.27 -6.51
C ALA A 7 13.26 -1.02 -6.40
N VAL A 8 14.39 -0.94 -5.70
CA VAL A 8 15.25 -2.09 -5.44
C VAL A 8 14.64 -2.85 -4.28
N SER A 9 14.16 -4.05 -4.54
CA SER A 9 13.72 -4.99 -3.50
C SER A 9 14.93 -5.46 -2.68
N THR A 10 14.76 -5.68 -1.38
CA THR A 10 15.82 -6.12 -0.47
C THR A 10 15.36 -7.27 0.39
N VAL A 11 16.29 -8.04 0.94
CA VAL A 11 16.02 -9.14 1.88
C VAL A 11 16.83 -8.87 3.14
N ASP A 12 16.22 -9.05 4.32
CA ASP A 12 16.96 -8.99 5.59
C ASP A 12 17.62 -10.33 5.94
N GLU A 13 18.30 -10.35 7.08
CA GLU A 13 18.96 -11.53 7.65
C GLU A 13 17.98 -12.65 8.04
N ASN A 14 16.71 -12.30 8.27
CA ASN A 14 15.64 -13.23 8.63
C ASN A 14 14.85 -13.77 7.41
N GLY A 15 15.22 -13.33 6.20
CA GLY A 15 14.61 -13.78 4.94
C GLY A 15 13.35 -12.98 4.52
N ASN A 16 12.98 -11.92 5.25
CA ASN A 16 11.87 -11.06 4.87
C ASN A 16 12.20 -10.26 3.61
N LYS A 17 11.26 -10.23 2.66
CA LYS A 17 11.44 -9.55 1.37
C LYS A 17 10.72 -8.21 1.36
N PHE A 18 11.48 -7.14 1.28
CA PHE A 18 10.97 -5.78 1.23
C PHE A 18 10.90 -5.24 -0.20
N LYS A 19 9.87 -4.45 -0.49
CA LYS A 19 9.70 -3.81 -1.81
C LYS A 19 10.56 -2.56 -1.94
N SER A 20 11.11 -2.06 -0.83
CA SER A 20 12.04 -0.93 -0.83
C SER A 20 13.05 -0.98 0.32
N LYS A 21 14.18 -0.28 0.15
CA LYS A 21 15.16 -0.05 1.23
C LYS A 21 14.58 0.72 2.43
N LEU A 22 13.53 1.54 2.21
CA LEU A 22 12.91 2.31 3.27
C LEU A 22 12.01 1.42 4.14
N GLU A 23 11.31 0.45 3.55
CA GLU A 23 10.60 -0.60 4.30
C GLU A 23 11.56 -1.42 5.15
N ALA A 24 12.66 -1.91 4.56
CA ALA A 24 13.67 -2.67 5.30
C ALA A 24 14.23 -1.88 6.49
N TYR A 25 14.47 -0.57 6.30
CA TYR A 25 14.89 0.31 7.39
C TYR A 25 13.80 0.48 8.46
N CYS A 26 12.54 0.65 8.05
CA CYS A 26 11.41 0.77 8.97
C CYS A 26 11.21 -0.50 9.80
N HIS A 27 11.25 -1.67 9.17
CA HIS A 27 11.18 -2.97 9.85
C HIS A 27 12.25 -3.08 10.93
N LYS A 28 13.52 -2.86 10.55
CA LYS A 28 14.65 -2.89 11.48
C LYS A 28 14.45 -1.92 12.65
N LYS A 29 13.93 -0.71 12.41
CA LYS A 29 13.70 0.28 13.47
C LYS A 29 12.57 -0.11 14.41
N LEU A 30 11.53 -0.76 13.91
CA LEU A 30 10.46 -1.30 14.75
C LEU A 30 11.00 -2.42 15.65
N GLU A 31 11.78 -3.34 15.10
CA GLU A 31 12.45 -4.42 15.86
C GLU A 31 13.43 -3.88 16.90
N GLU A 32 14.30 -2.92 16.53
CA GLU A 32 15.29 -2.31 17.44
C GLU A 32 14.66 -1.60 18.64
N ASN A 33 13.38 -1.22 18.57
CA ASN A 33 12.66 -0.54 19.63
C ASN A 33 11.62 -1.45 20.31
N ASP A 34 11.66 -2.77 20.06
CA ASP A 34 10.75 -3.77 20.62
C ASP A 34 9.26 -3.42 20.41
N ILE A 35 8.94 -2.77 19.28
CA ILE A 35 7.56 -2.42 18.93
C ILE A 35 6.92 -3.64 18.28
N ASP A 36 5.74 -4.05 18.74
CA ASP A 36 4.96 -5.12 18.10
C ASP A 36 4.31 -4.62 16.80
N PHE A 37 4.48 -5.38 15.71
CA PHE A 37 3.94 -5.03 14.40
C PHE A 37 3.73 -6.25 13.50
N GLY A 38 2.84 -6.09 12.53
CA GLY A 38 2.73 -6.97 11.37
C GLY A 38 3.26 -6.28 10.10
N TYR A 39 4.06 -7.01 9.31
CA TYR A 39 4.49 -6.57 7.97
C TYR A 39 3.57 -7.16 6.89
N GLU A 40 2.84 -6.30 6.18
CA GLU A 40 1.84 -6.65 5.15
C GLU A 40 0.79 -7.71 5.59
N THR A 41 0.49 -7.80 6.89
CA THR A 41 -0.36 -8.88 7.45
C THR A 41 -1.85 -8.62 7.30
N VAL A 42 -2.27 -7.36 7.09
CA VAL A 42 -3.68 -6.96 7.05
C VAL A 42 -4.04 -6.39 5.68
N SER A 43 -5.22 -6.77 5.17
CA SER A 43 -5.77 -6.23 3.93
C SER A 43 -7.12 -5.58 4.17
N PHE A 44 -7.25 -4.32 3.77
CA PHE A 44 -8.50 -3.57 3.77
C PHE A 44 -9.12 -3.62 2.37
N ILE A 45 -10.40 -3.97 2.29
CA ILE A 45 -11.16 -3.94 1.03
C ILE A 45 -11.83 -2.57 0.94
N LEU A 46 -11.26 -1.67 0.13
CA LEU A 46 -11.75 -0.30 -0.02
C LEU A 46 -12.99 -0.20 -0.90
N LEU A 47 -13.12 -1.13 -1.85
CA LEU A 47 -14.26 -1.31 -2.73
C LEU A 47 -14.40 -2.81 -2.98
N GLU A 48 -15.55 -3.38 -2.68
CA GLU A 48 -15.84 -4.79 -2.96
C GLU A 48 -15.90 -5.07 -4.46
N ASP A 49 -15.78 -6.33 -4.84
CA ASP A 49 -16.04 -6.71 -6.22
C ASP A 49 -17.53 -6.53 -6.54
N PHE A 50 -17.81 -6.10 -7.75
CA PHE A 50 -19.18 -5.90 -8.20
C PHE A 50 -19.34 -6.36 -9.65
N GLN A 51 -20.58 -6.66 -10.00
CA GLN A 51 -20.96 -6.93 -11.38
C GLN A 51 -21.79 -5.76 -11.90
N HIS A 52 -21.61 -5.44 -13.18
CA HIS A 52 -22.40 -4.41 -13.85
C HIS A 52 -23.09 -4.95 -15.09
N GLU A 53 -24.21 -4.32 -15.46
CA GLU A 53 -24.98 -4.72 -16.64
C GLU A 53 -24.65 -3.91 -17.90
N PHE A 54 -23.97 -2.75 -17.75
CA PHE A 54 -23.56 -1.94 -18.90
C PHE A 54 -22.47 -2.62 -19.74
N GLU A 55 -22.38 -2.29 -21.02
CA GLU A 55 -21.30 -2.77 -21.88
C GLU A 55 -20.00 -2.00 -21.62
N SER A 56 -18.91 -2.72 -21.37
CA SER A 56 -17.55 -2.14 -21.35
C SER A 56 -16.77 -2.66 -22.56
N TRP A 57 -16.44 -1.76 -23.47
CA TRP A 57 -15.65 -2.03 -24.67
C TRP A 57 -14.22 -1.53 -24.47
N GLU A 58 -13.28 -2.45 -24.26
CA GLU A 58 -11.88 -2.11 -24.03
C GLU A 58 -10.96 -2.85 -25.02
N ILE A 59 -9.75 -2.33 -25.17
CA ILE A 59 -8.75 -2.91 -26.06
C ILE A 59 -8.15 -4.16 -25.41
N LYS A 60 -8.19 -5.27 -26.15
CA LYS A 60 -7.42 -6.49 -25.85
C LYS A 60 -6.42 -6.78 -26.95
N THR A 61 -5.32 -7.43 -26.59
CA THR A 61 -4.36 -7.96 -27.56
C THR A 61 -4.70 -9.41 -27.87
N LEU A 62 -5.16 -9.69 -29.08
CA LEU A 62 -5.44 -11.04 -29.59
C LEU A 62 -4.51 -11.32 -30.77
N LYS A 63 -3.74 -12.41 -30.72
CA LYS A 63 -2.79 -12.79 -31.78
C LYS A 63 -1.87 -11.63 -32.25
N LYS A 64 -1.44 -10.77 -31.31
CA LYS A 64 -0.63 -9.55 -31.53
C LYS A 64 -1.36 -8.34 -32.15
N GLU A 65 -2.66 -8.41 -32.38
CA GLU A 65 -3.49 -7.29 -32.82
C GLU A 65 -4.30 -6.70 -31.68
N LYS A 66 -4.50 -5.37 -31.71
CA LYS A 66 -5.35 -4.66 -30.75
C LYS A 66 -6.77 -4.60 -31.28
N VAL A 67 -7.71 -5.24 -30.59
CA VAL A 67 -9.13 -5.22 -30.97
C VAL A 67 -9.99 -4.81 -29.78
N TYR A 68 -11.10 -4.13 -30.06
CA TYR A 68 -12.13 -3.89 -29.05
C TYR A 68 -12.87 -5.19 -28.76
N SER A 69 -13.09 -5.46 -27.48
CA SER A 69 -13.81 -6.65 -27.03
C SER A 69 -14.64 -6.28 -25.81
N ALA A 70 -15.88 -6.73 -25.77
CA ALA A 70 -16.69 -6.71 -24.55
C ALA A 70 -15.92 -7.44 -23.43
N LEU A 71 -15.70 -6.73 -22.33
CA LEU A 71 -15.03 -7.29 -21.15
C LEU A 71 -16.02 -8.03 -20.25
N ALA A 72 -15.45 -8.84 -19.36
CA ALA A 72 -16.22 -9.49 -18.32
C ALA A 72 -16.91 -8.43 -17.45
N LYS A 73 -18.20 -8.64 -17.17
CA LYS A 73 -19.05 -7.77 -16.34
C LYS A 73 -18.59 -7.61 -14.89
N LYS A 74 -17.60 -8.41 -14.45
CA LYS A 74 -17.09 -8.40 -13.08
C LYS A 74 -15.92 -7.43 -12.95
N VAL A 75 -16.08 -6.45 -12.07
CA VAL A 75 -15.02 -5.54 -11.65
C VAL A 75 -14.40 -6.06 -10.35
N SER A 76 -13.08 -6.18 -10.34
CA SER A 76 -12.34 -6.66 -9.17
C SER A 76 -12.31 -5.63 -8.05
N LYS A 77 -12.33 -6.12 -6.81
CA LYS A 77 -12.17 -5.28 -5.61
C LYS A 77 -10.88 -4.46 -5.60
N ILE A 78 -10.95 -3.31 -4.94
CA ILE A 78 -9.77 -2.48 -4.63
C ILE A 78 -9.32 -2.82 -3.21
N LYS A 79 -8.10 -3.33 -3.07
CA LYS A 79 -7.46 -3.59 -1.79
C LYS A 79 -6.43 -2.52 -1.43
N TYR A 80 -6.29 -2.29 -0.13
CA TYR A 80 -5.19 -1.57 0.48
C TYR A 80 -4.50 -2.48 1.50
N ILE A 81 -3.19 -2.60 1.40
CA ILE A 81 -2.36 -3.36 2.33
C ILE A 81 -1.30 -2.36 2.79
N PRO A 82 -1.32 -1.92 4.06
CA PRO A 82 -0.25 -1.09 4.59
C PRO A 82 1.05 -1.88 4.70
N ASP A 83 2.18 -1.19 4.62
CA ASP A 83 3.48 -1.83 4.83
C ASP A 83 3.59 -2.41 6.25
N PHE A 84 3.26 -1.61 7.28
CA PHE A 84 3.30 -2.02 8.68
C PHE A 84 2.05 -1.61 9.43
N ILE A 85 1.57 -2.48 10.33
CA ILE A 85 0.44 -2.21 11.21
C ILE A 85 0.76 -2.65 12.64
N GLY A 86 0.48 -1.77 13.59
CA GLY A 86 0.51 -2.08 15.02
C GLY A 86 -0.89 -2.05 15.62
N LYS A 87 -0.98 -2.01 16.95
CA LYS A 87 -2.25 -2.04 17.69
C LYS A 87 -3.19 -0.88 17.32
N ASP A 88 -2.67 0.33 17.26
CA ASP A 88 -3.41 1.59 17.09
C ASP A 88 -2.74 2.53 16.08
N TRP A 89 -1.73 2.06 15.36
CA TRP A 89 -0.99 2.83 14.37
C TRP A 89 -0.70 2.01 13.10
N LEU A 90 -0.39 2.73 12.02
CA LEU A 90 -0.07 2.13 10.72
C LEU A 90 0.97 3.00 10.00
N ILE A 91 2.00 2.36 9.44
CA ILE A 91 3.05 3.00 8.64
C ILE A 91 2.93 2.52 7.19
N GLU A 92 2.81 3.46 6.26
CA GLU A 92 3.02 3.24 4.83
C GLU A 92 4.29 4.01 4.44
N THR A 93 5.36 3.31 4.09
CA THR A 93 6.56 3.98 3.58
C THR A 93 6.35 4.39 2.13
N LYS A 94 6.82 5.57 1.73
CA LYS A 94 6.67 6.03 0.34
C LYS A 94 7.84 6.83 -0.18
N GLY A 95 8.34 6.45 -1.36
CA GLY A 95 9.17 7.34 -2.15
C GLY A 95 8.31 8.41 -2.86
N LYS A 96 8.38 8.44 -4.18
CA LYS A 96 7.57 9.35 -5.00
C LYS A 96 6.10 8.93 -4.96
N ARG A 97 5.21 9.85 -4.57
CA ARG A 97 3.76 9.63 -4.64
C ARG A 97 3.29 9.67 -6.09
N THR A 98 2.45 8.72 -6.46
CA THR A 98 1.75 8.69 -7.75
C THR A 98 0.30 9.14 -7.59
N PRO A 99 -0.38 9.61 -8.65
CA PRO A 99 -1.80 9.94 -8.60
C PRO A 99 -2.67 8.78 -8.08
N GLU A 100 -2.36 7.56 -8.50
CA GLU A 100 -3.08 6.35 -8.08
C GLU A 100 -2.93 6.10 -6.58
N PHE A 101 -1.71 6.29 -6.04
CA PHE A 101 -1.49 6.18 -4.61
C PHE A 101 -2.29 7.24 -3.85
N ASN A 102 -2.30 8.49 -4.32
CA ASN A 102 -3.06 9.55 -3.65
C ASN A 102 -4.55 9.25 -3.58
N ILE A 103 -5.13 8.66 -4.64
CA ILE A 103 -6.53 8.22 -4.65
C ILE A 103 -6.74 7.07 -3.67
N LYS A 104 -5.89 6.02 -3.71
CA LYS A 104 -5.99 4.88 -2.79
C LYS A 104 -5.86 5.30 -1.32
N TRP A 105 -4.96 6.24 -1.02
CA TRP A 105 -4.76 6.76 0.34
C TRP A 105 -5.99 7.53 0.84
N LYS A 106 -6.63 8.33 -0.04
CA LYS A 106 -7.90 9.00 0.28
C LYS A 106 -9.03 8.00 0.53
N LEU A 107 -9.18 7.00 -0.35
CA LEU A 107 -10.17 5.94 -0.18
C LEU A 107 -9.94 5.14 1.09
N PHE A 108 -8.68 4.87 1.45
CA PHE A 108 -8.33 4.19 2.70
C PHE A 108 -8.75 5.02 3.93
N LYS A 109 -8.42 6.32 3.97
CA LYS A 109 -8.87 7.19 5.07
C LYS A 109 -10.40 7.28 5.16
N TYR A 110 -11.08 7.33 4.01
CA TYR A 110 -12.53 7.30 3.95
C TYR A 110 -13.10 5.98 4.50
N TYR A 111 -12.49 4.85 4.14
CA TYR A 111 -12.83 3.54 4.70
C TYR A 111 -12.67 3.52 6.22
N LEU A 112 -11.54 3.99 6.76
CA LEU A 112 -11.32 4.04 8.21
C LEU A 112 -12.39 4.89 8.90
N HIS A 113 -12.67 6.08 8.37
CA HIS A 113 -13.70 6.98 8.91
C HIS A 113 -15.09 6.32 8.96
N ASN A 114 -15.52 5.74 7.84
CA ASN A 114 -16.85 5.13 7.74
C ASN A 114 -17.03 3.89 8.61
N ASN A 115 -15.93 3.20 8.93
CA ASN A 115 -15.95 2.00 9.78
C ASN A 115 -15.63 2.31 11.26
N GLY A 116 -15.47 3.59 11.63
CA GLY A 116 -15.12 3.97 13.01
C GLY A 116 -13.76 3.43 13.46
N LEU A 117 -12.83 3.25 12.52
CA LEU A 117 -11.48 2.75 12.80
C LEU A 117 -10.52 3.92 13.01
N PHE A 118 -9.93 3.99 14.20
CA PHE A 118 -9.04 5.07 14.60
C PHE A 118 -7.61 4.55 14.68
N TYR A 119 -6.82 4.88 13.65
CA TYR A 119 -5.39 4.58 13.59
C TYR A 119 -4.58 5.87 13.46
N ASN A 120 -3.44 5.92 14.14
CA ASN A 120 -2.39 6.89 13.88
C ASN A 120 -1.69 6.53 12.56
N LEU A 121 -1.93 7.33 11.51
CA LEU A 121 -1.41 7.06 10.17
C LEU A 121 -0.10 7.80 9.89
N PHE A 122 0.96 7.05 9.62
CA PHE A 122 2.28 7.56 9.28
C PHE A 122 2.60 7.27 7.80
N LEU A 123 3.12 8.27 7.09
CA LEU A 123 3.48 8.16 5.68
C LEU A 123 4.92 8.66 5.44
N PRO A 124 5.93 8.03 6.07
CA PRO A 124 7.32 8.49 5.99
C PRO A 124 7.90 8.28 4.59
N THR A 125 8.67 9.28 4.13
CA THR A 125 9.34 9.27 2.82
C THR A 125 10.86 9.24 2.89
N SER A 126 11.41 9.15 4.10
CA SER A 126 12.85 9.09 4.36
C SER A 126 13.12 8.43 5.71
N GLN A 127 14.36 7.96 5.93
CA GLN A 127 14.78 7.36 7.20
C GLN A 127 14.52 8.29 8.40
N LYS A 128 14.81 9.59 8.26
CA LYS A 128 14.53 10.60 9.30
C LYS A 128 13.05 10.68 9.68
N GLN A 129 12.15 10.51 8.70
CA GLN A 129 10.71 10.50 8.97
C GLN A 129 10.24 9.17 9.56
N VAL A 130 10.91 8.05 9.23
CA VAL A 130 10.70 6.78 9.93
C VAL A 130 11.07 6.96 11.40
N ASP A 131 12.27 7.46 11.71
CA ASP A 131 12.70 7.71 13.10
C ASP A 131 11.71 8.59 13.86
N LEU A 132 11.18 9.64 13.21
CA LEU A 132 10.13 10.48 13.79
C LEU A 132 8.84 9.71 14.05
N SER A 133 8.42 8.84 13.12
CA SER A 133 7.23 8.01 13.29
C SER A 133 7.38 7.06 14.48
N ILE A 134 8.53 6.40 14.61
CA ILE A 134 8.87 5.53 15.75
C ILE A 134 8.82 6.31 17.05
N LYS A 135 9.46 7.48 17.09
CA LYS A 135 9.43 8.36 18.27
C LYS A 135 8.00 8.78 18.64
N THR A 136 7.15 9.09 17.66
CA THR A 136 5.75 9.44 17.92
C THR A 136 4.96 8.25 18.47
N ILE A 137 5.19 7.05 17.94
CA ILE A 137 4.54 5.82 18.42
C ILE A 137 4.91 5.55 19.88
N LEU A 138 6.19 5.66 20.26
CA LEU A 138 6.66 5.39 21.61
C LEU A 138 6.21 6.41 22.67
N ASN A 139 5.84 7.62 22.24
CA ASN A 139 5.42 8.70 23.15
C ASN A 139 3.90 8.77 23.36
N ASN A 140 3.13 7.95 22.64
CA ASN A 140 1.67 7.83 22.77
C ASN A 140 1.32 6.64 23.66
#